data_AF-A0A7X9HDZ0-F1
#
_entry.id   AF-A0A7X9HDZ0-F1
#
_cell.length_a   1.000
_cell.length_b   1.000
_cell.length_c   1.000
_cell.angle_alpha   90.00
_cell.angle_beta   90.00
_cell.angle_gamma   90.00
#
_symmetry.space_group_name_H-M   'P 1'
#
loop_
_entity.id
_entity.type
_entity.pdbx_description
1 polymer ?
#
loop_
_entity_poly.entity_id
_entity_poly.type
_entity_poly.pdbx_seq_one_letter_code
_entity_poly.pdbx_strand_id
1 'polypeptide(L)'
;MGKKKIPFTQIIALDENPNLIKKLKFRFARHKSITIIQNNILNSNLKPDSVNKIVTDPPWGYFAKQNMNLFNFYQKMLTVFWSLLKRNGILVLLIGNRDLFDKLLLQFQNQYQLLNQYNILVSGKKASVYKLKKI
;
A
#
# COMPACT_ATOMS: atom_id res chain seq x y z
N MET A 1 11.99 -10.49 25.30
CA MET A 1 11.01 -10.27 24.20
C MET A 1 11.32 -11.23 23.06
N GLY A 2 10.45 -12.21 22.79
CA GLY A 2 10.66 -13.19 21.72
C GLY A 2 10.71 -12.50 20.34
N LYS A 3 11.69 -12.88 19.51
CA LYS A 3 11.78 -12.41 18.11
C LYS A 3 10.51 -12.86 17.39
N LYS A 4 9.56 -11.96 17.12
CA LYS A 4 8.41 -12.23 16.26
C LYS A 4 8.93 -12.69 14.90
N LYS A 5 8.74 -13.98 14.58
CA LYS A 5 9.12 -14.55 13.30
C LYS A 5 8.17 -13.96 12.25
N ILE A 6 8.70 -13.16 11.34
CA ILE A 6 7.96 -12.61 10.23
C ILE A 6 7.78 -13.74 9.20
N PRO A 7 6.55 -14.15 8.86
CA PRO A 7 6.29 -15.30 7.99
C PRO A 7 6.49 -14.98 6.50
N PHE A 8 7.38 -14.05 6.18
CA PHE A 8 7.68 -13.61 4.81
C PHE A 8 9.15 -13.84 4.52
N THR A 9 9.45 -14.43 3.36
CA THR A 9 10.82 -14.64 2.89
C THR A 9 11.55 -13.31 2.67
N GLN A 10 10.82 -12.30 2.19
CA GLN A 10 11.32 -10.94 2.00
C GLN A 10 10.20 -9.92 2.26
N ILE A 11 10.59 -8.78 2.83
CA ILE A 11 9.76 -7.57 2.97
C ILE A 11 10.48 -6.43 2.26
N ILE A 12 9.74 -5.65 1.48
CA ILE A 12 10.19 -4.36 0.96
C ILE A 12 9.39 -3.29 1.70
N ALA A 13 10.08 -2.42 2.43
CA ALA A 13 9.50 -1.22 3.02
C ALA A 13 9.99 0.00 2.25
N LEU A 14 9.07 0.84 1.80
CA LEU A 14 9.36 1.95 0.89
C LEU A 14 8.60 3.20 1.33
N ASP A 15 9.29 4.34 1.35
CA ASP A 15 8.74 5.65 1.67
C ASP A 15 9.59 6.73 0.97
N GLU A 16 8.98 7.86 0.62
CA GLU A 16 9.69 9.00 0.02
C GLU A 16 10.42 9.85 1.07
N ASN A 17 10.00 9.77 2.34
CA ASN A 17 10.52 10.58 3.42
C ASN A 17 11.88 10.04 3.94
N PRO A 18 13.00 10.75 3.72
CA PRO A 18 14.32 10.29 4.12
C PRO A 18 14.46 10.08 5.63
N ASN A 19 13.74 10.86 6.45
CA ASN A 19 13.80 10.75 7.90
C ASN A 19 13.14 9.47 8.40
N LEU A 20 12.01 9.07 7.81
CA LEU A 20 11.36 7.79 8.12
C LEU A 20 12.23 6.62 7.67
N ILE A 21 12.82 6.70 6.48
CA ILE A 21 13.73 5.68 5.95
C ILE A 21 14.96 5.50 6.86
N LYS A 22 15.58 6.60 7.31
CA LYS A 22 16.73 6.54 8.23
C LYS A 22 16.35 5.83 9.53
N LYS A 23 15.19 6.17 10.11
CA LYS A 23 14.68 5.53 11.33
C LYS A 23 14.39 4.04 11.12
N LEU A 24 13.77 3.67 9.99
CA LEU A 24 13.50 2.27 9.64
C LEU A 24 14.81 1.48 9.45
N LYS A 25 15.78 2.03 8.72
CA LYS A 25 17.08 1.38 8.50
C LYS A 25 17.80 1.11 9.81
N PHE A 26 17.79 2.08 10.74
CA PHE A 26 18.36 1.89 12.07
C PHE A 26 17.62 0.80 12.86
N ARG A 27 16.28 0.86 12.91
CA ARG A 27 15.44 -0.09 13.65
C ARG A 27 15.59 -1.54 13.16
N PHE A 28 15.77 -1.73 11.86
CA PHE A 28 15.79 -3.05 11.23
C PHE A 28 17.16 -3.44 10.66
N ALA A 29 18.24 -2.78 11.06
CA ALA A 29 19.59 -3.00 10.53
C ALA A 29 20.06 -4.47 10.57
N ARG A 30 19.57 -5.26 11.54
CA ARG A 30 19.93 -6.68 11.72
C ARG A 30 19.00 -7.67 11.00
N HIS A 31 17.99 -7.18 10.28
CA HIS A 31 16.98 -8.01 9.62
C HIS A 31 17.26 -8.12 8.11
N LYS A 32 18.03 -9.14 7.70
CA LYS A 32 18.42 -9.37 6.30
C LYS A 32 17.24 -9.58 5.34
N SER A 33 16.08 -10.02 5.84
CA SER A 33 14.87 -10.23 5.02
C SER A 33 14.08 -8.95 4.77
N ILE A 34 14.48 -7.80 5.34
CA ILE A 34 13.78 -6.51 5.17
C ILE A 34 14.66 -5.58 4.33
N THR A 35 14.24 -5.30 3.12
CA THR A 35 14.83 -4.28 2.25
C THR A 35 14.12 -2.95 2.48
N ILE A 36 14.86 -1.90 2.81
CA ILE A 36 14.31 -0.56 3.07
C ILE A 36 14.80 0.40 2.00
N ILE A 37 13.87 0.95 1.22
CA ILE A 37 14.14 1.74 0.02
C ILE A 37 13.54 3.14 0.19
N GLN A 38 14.35 4.18 0.02
CA GLN A 38 13.81 5.53 -0.15
C GLN A 38 13.37 5.69 -1.61
N ASN A 39 12.08 5.83 -1.87
CA ASN A 39 11.57 6.04 -3.23
C ASN A 39 10.13 6.57 -3.19
N ASN A 40 9.69 7.18 -4.30
CA ASN A 40 8.27 7.40 -4.54
C ASN A 40 7.71 6.18 -5.27
N ILE A 41 6.76 5.50 -4.63
CA ILE A 41 6.17 4.26 -5.17
C ILE A 41 5.53 4.47 -6.55
N LEU A 42 4.92 5.63 -6.79
CA LEU A 42 4.24 5.94 -8.05
C LEU A 42 5.20 6.04 -9.24
N ASN A 43 6.49 6.27 -8.98
CA ASN A 43 7.55 6.38 -9.99
C ASN A 43 8.65 5.32 -9.76
N SER A 44 8.35 4.25 -9.03
CA SER A 44 9.35 3.24 -8.69
C SER A 44 9.62 2.28 -9.85
N ASN A 45 10.89 1.91 -10.04
CA ASN A 45 11.31 0.91 -11.03
C ASN A 45 11.35 -0.51 -10.42
N LEU A 46 10.42 -0.81 -9.51
CA LEU A 46 10.32 -2.16 -8.97
C LEU A 46 9.89 -3.12 -10.08
N LYS A 47 10.43 -4.34 -10.03
CA LYS A 47 10.18 -5.35 -11.06
C LYS A 47 8.68 -5.68 -11.13
N PRO A 48 8.06 -5.70 -12.32
CA PRO A 48 6.69 -6.20 -12.48
C PRO A 48 6.52 -7.65 -12.02
N ASP A 49 5.32 -8.03 -11.60
CA ASP A 49 4.97 -9.38 -11.15
C ASP A 49 5.96 -9.98 -10.13
N SER A 50 6.50 -9.14 -9.24
CA SER A 50 7.52 -9.55 -8.27
C SER A 50 6.98 -9.68 -6.86
N VAL A 51 5.87 -9.02 -6.54
CA VAL A 51 5.33 -8.91 -5.19
C VAL A 51 4.13 -9.83 -4.99
N ASN A 52 4.14 -10.62 -3.92
CA ASN A 52 3.00 -11.50 -3.58
C ASN A 52 1.89 -10.75 -2.84
N LYS A 53 2.25 -9.77 -1.99
CA LYS A 53 1.32 -8.99 -1.19
C LYS A 53 1.79 -7.55 -1.03
N ILE A 54 0.87 -6.60 -1.18
CA ILE A 54 1.08 -5.18 -0.85
C ILE A 54 0.14 -4.84 0.31
N VAL A 55 0.65 -4.16 1.33
CA VAL A 55 -0.13 -3.64 2.45
C VAL A 55 0.27 -2.19 2.64
N THR A 56 -0.68 -1.27 2.54
CA THR A 56 -0.39 0.16 2.69
C THR A 56 -1.56 0.94 3.25
N ASP A 57 -1.23 1.99 3.99
CA ASP A 57 -2.12 3.06 4.44
C ASP A 57 -1.76 4.32 3.64
N PRO A 58 -2.29 4.48 2.41
CA PRO A 58 -1.94 5.60 1.56
C PRO A 58 -2.43 6.94 2.15
N PRO A 59 -1.93 8.09 1.68
CA PRO A 59 -2.42 9.39 2.13
C PRO A 59 -3.94 9.57 1.94
N TRP A 60 -4.65 9.97 2.99
CA TRP A 60 -6.10 10.22 2.94
C TRP A 60 -6.48 11.64 2.52
N GLY A 61 -5.51 12.50 2.18
CA GLY A 61 -5.72 13.90 1.78
C GLY A 61 -6.08 14.86 2.92
N TYR A 62 -6.40 14.37 4.12
CA TYR A 62 -6.62 15.22 5.30
C TYR A 62 -5.31 15.82 5.88
N PHE A 63 -4.17 15.19 5.61
CA PHE A 63 -2.87 15.55 6.21
C PHE A 63 -1.75 15.79 5.17
N ALA A 64 -2.00 15.47 3.90
CA ALA A 64 -1.01 15.60 2.84
C ALA A 64 -1.42 16.76 1.93
N LYS A 65 -0.66 17.87 2.02
CA LYS A 65 -0.61 19.04 1.11
C LYS A 65 -1.97 19.48 0.55
N GLN A 66 -2.46 20.64 1.01
CA GLN A 66 -3.58 21.34 0.38
C GLN A 66 -3.43 21.25 -1.16
N ASN A 67 -4.44 20.70 -1.85
CA ASN A 67 -4.53 20.47 -3.31
C ASN A 67 -4.10 19.10 -3.88
N MET A 68 -3.93 18.05 -3.07
CA MET A 68 -3.76 16.70 -3.63
C MET A 68 -5.07 16.18 -4.26
N ASN A 69 -5.06 15.94 -5.57
CA ASN A 69 -6.17 15.22 -6.22
C ASN A 69 -6.10 13.72 -5.85
N LEU A 70 -6.83 13.34 -4.80
CA LEU A 70 -6.86 11.98 -4.27
C LEU A 70 -7.30 10.95 -5.30
N PHE A 71 -8.25 11.31 -6.16
CA PHE A 71 -8.73 10.42 -7.21
C PHE A 71 -7.58 10.01 -8.14
N ASN A 72 -6.87 11.01 -8.70
CA ASN A 72 -5.74 10.77 -9.61
C ASN A 72 -4.61 10.01 -8.91
N PHE A 73 -4.37 10.30 -7.63
CA PHE A 73 -3.35 9.59 -6.86
C PHE A 73 -3.71 8.12 -6.68
N TYR A 74 -4.92 7.82 -6.19
CA TYR A 74 -5.36 6.43 -6.02
C TYR A 74 -5.42 5.68 -7.35
N GLN A 75 -5.84 6.34 -8.44
CA GLN A 75 -5.84 5.74 -9.77
C GLN A 75 -4.42 5.32 -10.19
N LYS A 76 -3.44 6.22 -10.10
CA LYS A 76 -2.03 5.91 -10.40
C LYS A 76 -1.48 4.82 -9.47
N MET A 77 -1.82 4.90 -8.18
CA MET A 77 -1.42 3.90 -7.18
C MET A 77 -1.94 2.51 -7.53
N LEU A 78 -3.22 2.35 -7.87
CA LEU A 78 -3.80 1.07 -8.24
C LEU A 78 -3.17 0.49 -9.51
N THR A 79 -2.88 1.32 -10.50
CA THR A 79 -2.16 0.91 -11.72
C THR A 79 -0.77 0.39 -11.42
N VAL A 80 0.01 1.11 -10.60
CA VAL A 80 1.36 0.68 -10.20
C VAL A 80 1.30 -0.59 -9.36
N PHE A 81 0.39 -0.70 -8.39
CA PHE A 81 0.27 -1.91 -7.58
C PHE A 81 -0.13 -3.12 -8.41
N TRP A 82 -0.93 -2.92 -9.45
CA TRP A 82 -1.36 -4.00 -10.32
C TRP A 82 -0.17 -4.54 -11.13
N SER A 83 0.72 -3.68 -11.61
CA SER A 83 1.91 -4.11 -12.35
C SER A 83 2.91 -4.83 -11.45
N LEU A 84 3.03 -4.43 -10.18
CA LEU A 84 3.97 -5.05 -9.23
C LEU A 84 3.49 -6.39 -8.67
N LEU A 85 2.18 -6.54 -8.45
CA LEU A 85 1.62 -7.77 -7.90
C LEU A 85 1.72 -8.92 -8.89
N LYS A 86 2.10 -10.10 -8.42
CA LYS A 86 1.93 -11.36 -9.16
C LYS A 86 0.44 -11.64 -9.39
N ARG A 87 0.12 -12.45 -10.40
CA ARG A 87 -1.23 -13.01 -10.55
C ARG A 87 -1.69 -13.69 -9.25
N ASN A 88 -2.95 -13.48 -8.86
CA ASN A 88 -3.51 -13.87 -7.57
C ASN A 88 -2.87 -13.19 -6.34
N GLY A 89 -2.01 -12.19 -6.53
CA GLY A 89 -1.41 -11.39 -5.47
C GLY A 89 -2.45 -10.57 -4.70
N ILE A 90 -2.17 -10.27 -3.44
CA ILE A 90 -3.12 -9.60 -2.54
C ILE A 90 -2.71 -8.16 -2.30
N LEU A 91 -3.66 -7.25 -2.45
CA LEU A 91 -3.52 -5.85 -2.07
C LEU A 91 -4.41 -5.57 -0.86
N VAL A 92 -3.83 -5.02 0.20
CA VAL A 92 -4.57 -4.53 1.38
C VAL A 92 -4.36 -3.04 1.50
N LEU A 93 -5.46 -2.28 1.47
CA LEU A 93 -5.46 -0.82 1.53
C LEU A 93 -6.28 -0.35 2.72
N LEU A 94 -5.78 0.65 3.45
CA LEU A 94 -6.57 1.42 4.40
C LEU A 94 -6.96 2.77 3.79
N ILE A 95 -8.26 3.00 3.58
CA ILE A 95 -8.77 4.16 2.84
C ILE A 95 -9.68 5.01 3.72
N GLY A 96 -9.39 6.31 3.84
CA GLY A 96 -10.22 7.25 4.59
C GLY A 96 -11.46 7.77 3.83
N ASN A 97 -11.41 7.86 2.49
CA ASN A 97 -12.54 8.32 1.67
C ASN A 97 -13.12 7.16 0.86
N ARG A 98 -14.05 6.43 1.49
CA ARG A 98 -14.67 5.22 0.97
C ARG A 98 -15.41 5.48 -0.35
N ASP A 99 -16.29 6.48 -0.38
CA ASP A 99 -17.17 6.70 -1.52
C ASP A 99 -16.39 7.09 -2.79
N LEU A 100 -15.28 7.83 -2.64
CA LEU A 100 -14.36 8.12 -3.74
C LEU A 100 -13.68 6.84 -4.24
N PHE A 101 -13.21 6.00 -3.32
CA PHE A 101 -12.47 4.79 -3.67
C PHE A 101 -13.37 3.70 -4.27
N ASP A 102 -14.60 3.54 -3.78
CA ASP A 102 -15.58 2.61 -4.35
C ASP A 102 -15.86 2.96 -5.82
N LYS A 103 -16.08 4.24 -6.12
CA LYS A 103 -16.26 4.71 -7.52
C LYS A 103 -15.04 4.43 -8.39
N LEU A 104 -13.84 4.65 -7.85
CA LEU A 104 -12.60 4.35 -8.56
C LEU A 104 -12.44 2.85 -8.81
N LEU A 105 -12.77 2.00 -7.83
CA LEU A 105 -12.58 0.56 -7.92
C LEU A 105 -13.42 -0.07 -9.05
N LEU A 106 -14.56 0.52 -9.40
CA LEU A 106 -15.36 0.12 -10.57
C LEU A 106 -14.55 0.20 -11.88
N GLN A 107 -13.62 1.15 -12.00
CA GLN A 107 -12.75 1.29 -13.18
C GLN A 107 -11.67 0.20 -13.26
N PHE A 108 -11.48 -0.55 -12.18
CA PHE A 108 -10.44 -1.57 -12.02
C PHE A 108 -11.02 -2.98 -11.84
N GLN A 109 -12.31 -3.19 -12.11
CA GLN A 109 -13.01 -4.47 -11.91
C GLN A 109 -12.44 -5.62 -12.74
N ASN A 110 -11.79 -5.31 -13.88
CA ASN A 110 -11.14 -6.31 -14.74
C ASN A 110 -9.70 -6.63 -14.27
N GLN A 111 -9.15 -5.83 -13.36
CA GLN A 111 -7.79 -5.95 -12.84
C GLN A 111 -7.77 -6.52 -11.43
N TYR A 112 -8.79 -6.21 -10.62
CA TYR A 112 -8.88 -6.59 -9.23
C TYR A 112 -10.25 -7.18 -8.87
N GLN A 113 -10.21 -8.27 -8.12
CA GLN A 113 -11.37 -8.83 -7.43
C GLN A 113 -11.40 -8.31 -5.98
N LEU A 114 -12.51 -7.72 -5.56
CA LEU A 114 -12.75 -7.40 -4.15
C LEU A 114 -13.04 -8.70 -3.39
N LEU A 115 -12.19 -9.04 -2.41
CA LEU A 115 -12.38 -10.22 -1.57
C LEU A 115 -13.14 -9.90 -0.28
N ASN A 116 -12.74 -8.80 0.38
CA ASN A 116 -13.34 -8.37 1.63
C ASN A 116 -13.22 -6.84 1.78
N GLN A 117 -14.14 -6.26 2.54
CA GLN A 117 -14.11 -4.88 2.98
C GLN A 117 -14.51 -4.81 4.46
N TYR A 118 -13.77 -4.03 5.24
CA TYR A 118 -14.05 -3.84 6.66
C TYR A 118 -14.19 -2.35 6.95
N ASN A 119 -15.37 -1.92 7.40
CA ASN A 119 -15.60 -0.56 7.84
C ASN A 119 -15.10 -0.42 9.28
N ILE A 120 -14.20 0.53 9.50
CA ILE A 120 -13.53 0.74 10.77
C ILE A 120 -13.47 2.23 11.13
N LEU A 121 -13.06 2.50 12.37
CA LEU A 121 -12.71 3.83 12.82
C LEU A 121 -11.20 3.89 13.10
N VAL A 122 -10.56 4.94 12.62
CA VAL A 122 -9.16 5.25 12.95
C VAL A 122 -9.17 6.62 13.60
N SER A 123 -8.86 6.66 14.89
CA SER A 123 -8.89 7.90 15.69
C SER A 123 -10.23 8.67 15.54
N GLY A 124 -11.34 7.93 15.57
CA GLY A 124 -12.70 8.49 15.44
C GLY A 124 -13.13 8.85 14.00
N LYS A 125 -12.23 8.74 13.01
CA LYS A 125 -12.56 9.00 11.59
C LYS A 125 -12.98 7.71 10.89
N LYS A 126 -14.01 7.79 10.04
CA LYS A 126 -14.45 6.67 9.20
C LYS A 126 -13.34 6.30 8.21
N ALA A 127 -13.05 5.01 8.13
CA ALA A 127 -12.13 4.44 7.15
C ALA A 127 -12.59 3.02 6.78
N SER A 128 -12.07 2.49 5.69
CA SER A 128 -12.33 1.13 5.27
C SER A 128 -11.03 0.43 4.90
N VAL A 129 -10.88 -0.81 5.37
CA VAL A 129 -9.83 -1.72 4.89
C VAL A 129 -10.38 -2.50 3.71
N TYR A 130 -9.72 -2.41 2.56
CA TYR A 130 -10.02 -3.19 1.36
C TYR A 130 -9.00 -4.30 1.20
N LYS A 131 -9.48 -5.51 0.94
CA LYS A 131 -8.65 -6.64 0.52
C LYS A 131 -9.01 -7.01 -0.91
N LEU A 132 -8.09 -6.73 -1.82
CA LEU A 132 -8.23 -6.97 -3.25
C LEU A 132 -7.28 -8.10 -3.68
N LYS A 133 -7.64 -8.79 -4.76
CA LYS A 133 -6.82 -9.81 -5.41
C LYS A 133 -6.60 -9.44 -6.87
N LYS A 134 -5.35 -9.47 -7.34
CA LYS A 134 -5.05 -9.33 -8.77
C LYS A 134 -5.60 -10.52 -9.55
N ILE A 135 -6.36 -10.24 -10.60
CA ILE A 135 -6.94 -11.23 -11.53
C ILE A 135 -5.86 -11.80 -12.46
#